data_AF-A0A974TKN4-F1
#
_entry.id   AF-A0A974TKN4-F1
#
_cell.length_a   1.000
_cell.length_b   1.000
_cell.length_c   1.000
_cell.angle_alpha   90.00
_cell.angle_beta   90.00
_cell.angle_gamma   90.00
#
_symmetry.space_group_name_H-M   'P 1'
#
loop_
_entity.id
_entity.type
_entity.pdbx_description
1 polymer ?
#
loop_
_entity_poly.entity_id
_entity_poly.type
_entity_poly.pdbx_seq_one_letter_code
_entity_poly.pdbx_strand_id
1 'polypeptide(L)'
;MSGNTWYSELDEDVDYKLPSGLKLHKIGEDKSIEQMLVDGEIDALLHPDLIAPIKKRDPRVGRLFPDYKAEEIAYYERTGIFPIMHVMGIRPEIVERHPWVPINLYIAFEEAKQIAMKRMENPRIVPLAWYREAWEEQQAIMGDDPWAYGLEGQNAKTLETVIGYAHQQGLIDRKVTPSELFLDISQGRKRGDKHRV
;
A
#
# COMPACT_ATOMS: atom_id res chain seq x y z
N MET A 1 26.46 16.17 -6.63
CA MET A 1 25.78 16.58 -5.39
C MET A 1 25.32 15.30 -4.69
N SER A 2 25.73 15.11 -3.44
CA SER A 2 24.95 14.50 -2.32
C SER A 2 24.00 13.30 -2.51
N GLY A 3 24.06 12.51 -3.59
CA GLY A 3 23.03 11.52 -3.94
C GLY A 3 22.76 10.36 -2.97
N ASN A 4 23.44 10.30 -1.83
CA ASN A 4 23.27 9.25 -0.83
C ASN A 4 22.82 9.75 0.56
N THR A 5 22.51 11.04 0.71
CA THR A 5 22.03 11.61 1.97
C THR A 5 20.51 11.72 1.95
N TRP A 6 19.86 11.05 2.89
CA TRP A 6 18.42 11.04 3.12
C TRP A 6 18.10 11.71 4.46
N TYR A 7 16.90 12.28 4.55
CA TYR A 7 16.38 12.90 5.76
C TYR A 7 15.04 12.27 6.13
N SER A 8 14.80 12.05 7.42
CA SER A 8 13.49 11.62 7.94
C SER A 8 13.03 12.53 9.07
N GLU A 9 11.71 12.67 9.20
CA GLU A 9 11.07 13.27 10.38
C GLU A 9 10.74 12.21 11.43
N LEU A 10 10.36 11.01 10.98
CA LEU A 10 9.90 9.93 11.82
C LEU A 10 11.05 9.01 12.25
N ASP A 11 10.87 8.41 13.42
CA ASP A 11 11.66 7.26 13.85
C ASP A 11 11.23 6.01 13.10
N GLU A 12 12.15 5.08 12.92
CA GLU A 12 11.83 3.75 12.41
C GLU A 12 11.27 2.89 13.55
N ASP A 13 10.19 2.16 13.27
CA ASP A 13 9.54 1.28 14.25
C ASP A 13 10.34 -0.01 14.55
N VAL A 14 11.35 -0.29 13.73
CA VAL A 14 12.18 -1.50 13.80
C VAL A 14 13.66 -1.15 13.72
N ASP A 15 14.50 -1.99 14.33
CA ASP A 15 15.94 -1.91 14.10
C ASP A 15 16.27 -2.26 12.64
N TYR A 16 17.18 -1.50 12.04
CA TYR A 16 17.56 -1.66 10.65
C TYR A 16 19.05 -1.45 10.45
N LYS A 17 19.59 -2.04 9.38
CA LYS A 17 20.98 -1.81 8.95
C LYS A 17 20.97 -1.10 7.61
N LEU A 18 21.42 0.16 7.62
CA LEU A 18 21.53 0.95 6.40
C LEU A 18 22.46 0.28 5.38
N PRO A 19 22.09 0.24 4.09
CA PRO A 19 22.98 -0.18 3.02
C PRO A 19 24.28 0.65 3.00
N SER A 20 25.38 0.00 2.61
CA SER A 20 26.70 0.65 2.56
C SER A 20 26.65 1.91 1.69
N GLY A 21 27.11 3.03 2.27
CA GLY A 21 27.18 4.31 1.59
C GLY A 21 25.92 5.17 1.67
N LEU A 22 24.80 4.67 2.22
CA LEU A 22 23.60 5.48 2.50
C LEU A 22 23.74 6.18 3.85
N LYS A 23 23.40 7.47 3.89
CA LYS A 23 23.37 8.28 5.12
C LYS A 23 21.94 8.74 5.37
N LEU A 24 21.37 8.37 6.50
CA LEU A 24 20.04 8.83 6.90
C LEU A 24 20.18 9.74 8.13
N HIS A 25 19.62 10.94 8.04
CA HIS A 25 19.64 11.93 9.11
C HIS A 25 18.22 12.22 9.57
N LYS A 26 17.92 11.96 10.84
CA LYS A 26 16.69 12.45 11.45
C LYS A 26 16.81 13.97 11.64
N ILE A 27 15.82 14.72 11.16
CA ILE A 27 15.78 16.17 11.37
C ILE A 27 15.24 16.49 12.78
N GLY A 28 15.60 17.65 13.31
CA GLY A 28 15.11 18.11 14.62
C GLY A 28 13.61 18.42 14.59
N GLU A 29 12.94 18.36 15.74
CA GLU A 29 11.50 18.66 15.88
C GLU A 29 11.14 20.11 15.52
N ASP A 30 12.12 21.00 15.47
CA ASP A 30 12.00 22.40 15.04
C ASP A 30 12.06 22.58 13.51
N LYS A 31 12.36 21.52 12.77
CA LYS A 31 12.44 21.52 11.31
C LYS A 31 11.24 20.82 10.67
N SER A 32 10.96 21.19 9.42
CA SER A 32 9.96 20.53 8.58
C SER A 32 10.59 20.12 7.26
N ILE A 33 10.45 18.86 6.88
CA ILE A 33 10.97 18.30 5.63
C ILE A 33 10.26 18.90 4.41
N GLU A 34 8.98 19.27 4.55
CA GLU A 34 8.26 20.02 3.52
C GLU A 34 8.85 21.42 3.31
N GLN A 35 9.23 22.10 4.40
CA GLN A 35 9.86 23.42 4.33
C GLN A 35 11.27 23.32 3.74
N MET A 36 12.03 22.29 4.10
CA MET A 36 13.34 22.01 3.50
C MET A 36 13.25 21.81 1.98
N LEU A 37 12.19 21.16 1.47
CA LEU A 37 11.96 21.04 0.03
C LEU A 37 11.70 22.42 -0.60
N VAL A 38 10.85 23.23 0.03
CA VAL A 38 10.49 24.58 -0.44
C VAL A 38 11.70 25.51 -0.49
N ASP A 39 12.59 25.41 0.49
CA ASP A 39 13.78 26.24 0.62
C ASP A 39 14.97 25.72 -0.21
N GLY A 40 14.82 24.55 -0.84
CA GLY A 40 15.86 23.92 -1.65
C GLY A 40 16.99 23.28 -0.84
N GLU A 41 16.75 22.98 0.44
CA GLU A 41 17.66 22.20 1.28
C GLU A 41 17.68 20.71 0.88
N ILE A 42 16.59 20.21 0.30
CA ILE A 42 16.49 18.88 -0.32
C ILE A 42 15.95 18.99 -1.75
N ASP A 43 16.44 18.12 -2.64
CA ASP A 43 16.07 18.14 -4.05
C ASP A 43 14.70 17.48 -4.32
N ALA A 44 14.30 16.52 -3.48
CA ALA A 44 13.08 15.74 -3.63
C ALA A 44 12.58 15.20 -2.29
N LEU A 45 11.28 14.90 -2.23
CA LEU A 45 10.61 14.35 -1.06
C LEU A 45 9.69 13.19 -1.47
N LEU A 46 9.79 12.07 -0.76
CA LEU A 46 8.81 10.99 -0.76
C LEU A 46 7.91 11.17 0.47
N HIS A 47 6.60 11.29 0.26
CA HIS A 47 5.66 11.56 1.34
C HIS A 47 4.38 10.72 1.15
N PRO A 48 3.81 10.13 2.21
CA PRO A 48 2.60 9.30 2.11
C PRO A 48 1.34 10.13 1.79
N ASP A 49 1.35 11.43 2.12
CA ASP A 49 0.24 12.35 1.90
C ASP A 49 0.56 13.47 0.89
N LEU A 50 -0.49 14.15 0.44
CA LEU A 50 -0.35 15.45 -0.22
C LEU A 50 0.22 16.51 0.75
N ILE A 51 1.47 16.90 0.51
CA ILE A 51 2.18 17.92 1.27
C ILE A 51 1.54 19.31 1.14
N ALA A 52 1.73 20.18 2.15
CA ALA A 52 1.12 21.51 2.18
C ALA A 52 1.51 22.41 1.00
N PRO A 53 2.76 22.43 0.49
CA PRO A 53 3.13 23.20 -0.71
C PRO A 53 2.30 22.83 -1.94
N ILE A 54 2.05 21.54 -2.18
CA ILE A 54 1.21 21.07 -3.31
C ILE A 54 -0.25 21.51 -3.12
N LYS A 55 -0.81 21.36 -1.92
CA LYS A 55 -2.18 21.80 -1.59
C LYS A 55 -2.36 23.32 -1.78
N LYS A 56 -1.37 24.10 -1.38
CA LYS A 56 -1.33 25.57 -1.52
C LYS A 56 -0.94 26.03 -2.93
N ARG A 57 -0.60 25.12 -3.84
CA ARG A 57 -0.11 25.41 -5.19
C ARG A 57 1.11 26.34 -5.17
N ASP A 58 2.05 26.08 -4.27
CA ASP A 58 3.32 26.81 -4.25
C ASP A 58 4.07 26.59 -5.57
N PRO A 59 4.42 27.64 -6.32
CA PRO A 59 5.03 27.50 -7.64
C PRO A 59 6.46 26.91 -7.60
N ARG A 60 7.07 26.81 -6.42
CA ARG A 60 8.42 26.25 -6.23
C ARG A 60 8.43 24.72 -6.15
N VAL A 61 7.29 24.11 -5.85
CA VAL A 61 7.19 22.66 -5.60
C VAL A 61 6.22 22.02 -6.58
N GLY A 62 6.64 20.93 -7.20
CA GLY A 62 5.83 20.15 -8.15
C GLY A 62 5.98 18.65 -7.93
N ARG A 63 5.12 17.87 -8.58
CA ARG A 63 5.29 16.42 -8.67
C ARG A 63 6.45 16.11 -9.64
N LEU A 64 7.25 15.10 -9.31
CA LEU A 64 8.37 14.64 -10.16
C LEU A 64 7.88 14.25 -11.56
N PHE A 65 6.77 13.50 -11.62
CA PHE A 65 6.07 13.18 -12.86
C PHE A 65 4.88 14.12 -13.04
N PRO A 66 4.87 14.96 -14.10
CA PRO A 66 3.74 15.84 -14.37
C PRO A 66 2.44 15.06 -14.61
N ASP A 67 2.51 13.94 -15.34
CA ASP A 67 1.41 13.00 -15.55
C ASP A 67 1.62 11.73 -14.70
N TYR A 68 1.43 11.89 -13.39
CA TYR A 68 1.59 10.81 -12.43
C TYR A 68 0.61 9.65 -12.67
N LYS A 69 -0.59 9.93 -13.20
CA LYS A 69 -1.59 8.90 -13.51
C LYS A 69 -1.09 7.98 -14.62
N ALA A 70 -0.56 8.54 -15.71
CA ALA A 70 0.01 7.75 -16.80
C ALA A 70 1.19 6.88 -16.33
N GLU A 71 2.06 7.43 -15.47
CA GLU A 71 3.18 6.68 -14.89
C GLU A 71 2.72 5.55 -13.94
N GLU A 72 1.71 5.80 -13.11
CA GLU A 72 1.09 4.79 -12.23
C GLU A 72 0.44 3.66 -13.05
N ILE A 73 -0.27 3.98 -14.13
CA ILE A 73 -0.84 3.00 -15.06
C ILE A 73 0.28 2.20 -15.73
N ALA A 74 1.30 2.86 -16.27
CA ALA A 74 2.43 2.18 -16.92
C ALA A 74 3.22 1.28 -15.94
N TYR A 75 3.32 1.68 -14.67
CA TYR A 75 3.86 0.83 -13.61
C TYR A 75 2.98 -0.41 -13.40
N TYR A 76 1.67 -0.22 -13.27
CA TYR A 76 0.72 -1.31 -13.08
C TYR A 76 0.71 -2.27 -14.28
N GLU A 77 0.69 -1.78 -15.52
CA GLU A 77 0.73 -2.64 -16.71
C GLU A 77 2.05 -3.45 -16.81
N ARG A 78 3.18 -2.82 -16.47
CA ARG A 78 4.49 -3.46 -16.51
C ARG A 78 4.67 -4.50 -15.42
N THR A 79 4.17 -4.23 -14.23
CA THR A 79 4.47 -5.03 -13.03
C THR A 79 3.30 -5.89 -12.58
N GLY A 80 2.07 -5.52 -12.94
CA GLY A 80 0.85 -6.02 -12.32
C GLY A 80 0.87 -5.83 -10.81
N ILE A 81 1.48 -4.77 -10.26
CA ILE A 81 1.51 -4.53 -8.81
C ILE A 81 0.60 -3.35 -8.50
N PHE A 82 -0.43 -3.59 -7.71
CA PHE A 82 -1.11 -2.56 -6.95
C PHE A 82 -0.70 -2.67 -5.47
N PRO A 83 -0.03 -1.64 -4.90
CA PRO A 83 0.59 -1.76 -3.58
C PRO A 83 -0.40 -2.06 -2.44
N ILE A 84 -0.04 -3.03 -1.59
CA ILE A 84 -0.79 -3.35 -0.36
C ILE A 84 -0.30 -2.44 0.76
N MET A 85 -1.18 -1.58 1.28
CA MET A 85 -0.85 -0.65 2.37
C MET A 85 -1.14 -1.23 3.76
N HIS A 86 -2.20 -2.04 3.89
CA HIS A 86 -2.67 -2.53 5.19
C HIS A 86 -2.84 -4.05 5.18
N VAL A 87 -2.58 -4.67 6.33
CA VAL A 87 -2.83 -6.09 6.59
C VAL A 87 -3.66 -6.24 7.87
N MET A 88 -4.38 -7.36 8.00
CA MET A 88 -5.13 -7.68 9.21
C MET A 88 -4.35 -8.63 10.10
N GLY A 89 -3.97 -8.15 11.28
CA GLY A 89 -3.37 -8.98 12.32
C GLY A 89 -4.42 -9.55 13.27
N ILE A 90 -4.34 -10.84 13.57
CA ILE A 90 -5.13 -11.50 14.61
C ILE A 90 -4.15 -12.05 15.65
N ARG A 91 -4.41 -11.78 16.93
CA ARG A 91 -3.57 -12.30 18.00
C ARG A 91 -3.60 -13.84 17.98
N PRO A 92 -2.44 -14.53 18.05
CA PRO A 92 -2.38 -15.99 17.95
C PRO A 92 -3.32 -16.71 18.93
N GLU A 93 -3.45 -16.22 20.17
CA GLU A 93 -4.31 -16.83 21.20
C GLU A 93 -5.80 -16.84 20.83
N ILE A 94 -6.25 -15.93 19.96
CA ILE A 94 -7.62 -15.93 19.44
C ILE A 94 -7.79 -17.04 18.42
N VAL A 95 -6.81 -17.22 17.53
CA VAL A 95 -6.84 -18.26 16.49
C VAL A 95 -6.78 -19.65 17.13
N GLU A 96 -5.95 -19.82 18.17
CA GLU A 96 -5.84 -21.08 18.91
C GLU A 96 -7.17 -21.46 19.61
N ARG A 97 -7.84 -20.49 20.24
CA ARG A 97 -9.12 -20.72 20.94
C ARG A 97 -10.32 -20.81 19.98
N HIS A 98 -10.25 -20.10 18.86
CA HIS A 98 -11.33 -19.96 17.90
C HIS A 98 -10.81 -20.06 16.45
N PRO A 99 -10.44 -21.27 15.98
CA PRO A 99 -9.82 -21.45 14.67
C PRO A 99 -10.67 -21.01 13.47
N TRP A 100 -11.98 -20.87 13.66
CA TRP A 100 -12.91 -20.36 12.64
C TRP A 100 -12.90 -18.83 12.47
N VAL A 101 -12.24 -18.08 13.37
CA VAL A 101 -12.25 -16.61 13.35
C VAL A 101 -11.60 -16.05 12.08
N PRO A 102 -10.39 -16.47 11.65
CA PRO A 102 -9.76 -15.91 10.45
C PRO A 102 -10.62 -16.08 9.20
N ILE A 103 -11.17 -17.27 8.98
CA ILE A 103 -11.99 -17.55 7.79
C ILE A 103 -13.31 -16.78 7.81
N ASN A 104 -13.97 -16.68 8.97
CA ASN A 104 -15.22 -15.93 9.08
C ASN A 104 -15.00 -14.42 8.93
N LEU A 105 -13.89 -13.88 9.45
CA LEU A 105 -13.53 -12.48 9.24
C LEU A 105 -13.22 -12.21 7.77
N TYR A 106 -12.46 -13.09 7.10
CA TYR A 106 -12.21 -12.97 5.67
C TYR A 106 -13.51 -12.89 4.86
N ILE A 107 -14.44 -13.83 5.10
CA ILE A 107 -15.75 -13.84 4.42
C ILE A 107 -16.54 -12.56 4.72
N ALA A 108 -16.62 -12.17 5.99
CA ALA A 108 -17.39 -10.99 6.38
C ALA A 108 -16.84 -9.69 5.80
N PHE A 109 -15.50 -9.53 5.75
CA PHE A 109 -14.88 -8.35 5.15
C PHE A 109 -14.98 -8.35 3.63
N GLU A 110 -14.88 -9.51 2.98
CA GLU A 110 -15.12 -9.61 1.54
C GLU A 110 -16.57 -9.21 1.21
N GLU A 111 -17.56 -9.73 1.95
CA GLU A 111 -18.96 -9.32 1.80
C GLU A 111 -19.15 -7.81 2.03
N ALA A 112 -18.54 -7.25 3.08
CA ALA A 112 -18.60 -5.82 3.37
C ALA A 112 -17.98 -4.97 2.25
N LYS A 113 -16.83 -5.38 1.71
CA LYS A 113 -16.17 -4.73 0.57
C LYS A 113 -17.08 -4.74 -0.65
N GLN A 114 -17.67 -5.88 -1.00
CA GLN A 114 -18.58 -5.99 -2.15
C GLN A 114 -19.82 -5.09 -2.00
N ILE A 115 -20.39 -4.99 -0.81
CA ILE A 115 -21.49 -4.05 -0.53
C ILE A 115 -21.05 -2.59 -0.75
N ALA A 116 -19.85 -2.22 -0.26
CA ALA A 116 -19.30 -0.89 -0.44
C ALA A 116 -19.01 -0.58 -1.92
N MET A 117 -18.37 -1.49 -2.65
CA MET A 117 -18.04 -1.34 -4.07
C MET A 117 -19.30 -1.20 -4.93
N LYS A 118 -20.33 -2.01 -4.67
CA LYS A 118 -21.63 -1.88 -5.36
C LYS A 118 -22.28 -0.52 -5.11
N ARG A 119 -22.17 0.03 -3.89
CA ARG A 119 -22.66 1.37 -3.59
C ARG A 119 -21.90 2.43 -4.40
N MET A 120 -20.59 2.25 -4.58
CA MET A 120 -19.73 3.16 -5.34
C MET A 120 -20.08 3.23 -6.82
N GLU A 121 -20.80 2.27 -7.40
CA GLU A 121 -21.26 2.35 -8.79
C GLU A 121 -22.19 3.54 -9.06
N ASN A 122 -22.88 4.06 -8.03
CA ASN A 122 -23.78 5.21 -8.17
C ASN A 122 -22.98 6.52 -8.13
N PRO A 123 -22.81 7.24 -9.26
CA PRO A 123 -21.99 8.45 -9.31
C PRO A 123 -22.53 9.59 -8.45
N ARG A 124 -23.81 9.54 -8.02
CA ARG A 124 -24.46 10.62 -7.26
C ARG A 124 -23.98 10.74 -5.82
N ILE A 125 -23.20 9.78 -5.31
CA ILE A 125 -22.70 9.81 -3.93
C ILE A 125 -21.33 10.47 -3.80
N VAL A 126 -20.68 10.77 -4.93
CA VAL A 126 -19.38 11.44 -5.00
C VAL A 126 -19.54 12.72 -5.83
N PRO A 127 -19.20 13.92 -5.32
CA PRO A 127 -19.39 15.18 -6.03
C PRO A 127 -18.27 15.44 -7.05
N LEU A 128 -18.01 14.49 -7.95
CA LEU A 128 -17.02 14.60 -9.02
C LEU A 128 -17.71 14.41 -10.38
N ALA A 129 -17.53 15.38 -11.28
CA ALA A 129 -18.23 15.43 -12.57
C ALA A 129 -17.95 14.21 -13.46
N TRP A 130 -16.70 13.72 -13.47
CA TRP A 130 -16.25 12.60 -14.29
C TRP A 130 -16.03 11.32 -13.47
N TYR A 131 -16.72 11.19 -12.33
CA TYR A 131 -16.55 10.04 -11.45
C TYR A 131 -16.79 8.70 -12.15
N ARG A 132 -17.88 8.61 -12.95
CA ARG A 132 -18.24 7.37 -13.63
C ARG A 132 -17.19 6.97 -14.69
N GLU A 133 -16.67 7.96 -15.42
CA GLU A 133 -15.63 7.74 -16.42
C GLU A 133 -14.34 7.23 -15.76
N ALA A 134 -13.89 7.88 -14.67
CA ALA A 134 -12.72 7.43 -13.91
C ALA A 134 -12.90 6.01 -13.34
N TRP A 135 -14.13 5.66 -12.91
CA TRP A 135 -14.45 4.32 -12.43
C TRP A 135 -14.34 3.26 -13.55
N GLU A 136 -14.94 3.53 -14.72
CA GLU A 136 -14.91 2.61 -15.87
C GLU A 136 -13.50 2.44 -16.43
N GLU A 137 -12.71 3.51 -16.46
CA GLU A 137 -11.30 3.46 -16.83
C GLU A 137 -10.48 2.61 -15.86
N GLN A 138 -10.67 2.78 -14.54
CA GLN A 138 -10.02 1.93 -13.54
C GLN A 138 -10.39 0.45 -13.76
N GLN A 139 -11.66 0.14 -14.02
CA GLN A 139 -12.10 -1.24 -14.29
C GLN A 139 -11.46 -1.80 -15.57
N ALA A 140 -11.32 -0.99 -16.61
CA ALA A 140 -10.68 -1.41 -17.85
C ALA A 140 -9.18 -1.73 -17.65
N ILE A 141 -8.51 -1.01 -16.76
CA ILE A 141 -7.08 -1.18 -16.48
C ILE A 141 -6.84 -2.31 -15.47
N MET A 142 -7.59 -2.32 -14.37
CA MET A 142 -7.29 -3.13 -13.18
C MET A 142 -8.30 -4.26 -12.92
N GLY A 143 -9.38 -4.33 -13.69
CA GLY A 143 -10.49 -5.27 -13.48
C GLY A 143 -11.51 -4.77 -12.44
N ASP A 144 -12.47 -5.64 -12.13
CA ASP A 144 -13.62 -5.28 -11.27
C ASP A 144 -13.26 -5.09 -9.79
N ASP A 145 -12.16 -5.69 -9.33
CA ASP A 145 -11.73 -5.62 -7.94
C ASP A 145 -10.19 -5.58 -7.83
N PRO A 146 -9.59 -4.37 -7.87
CA PRO A 146 -8.15 -4.22 -7.64
C PRO A 146 -7.75 -4.42 -6.17
N TRP A 147 -8.72 -4.44 -5.23
CA TRP A 147 -8.50 -4.67 -3.80
C TRP A 147 -8.89 -6.11 -3.39
N ALA A 148 -8.65 -7.08 -4.27
CA ALA A 148 -8.89 -8.48 -3.98
C ALA A 148 -8.14 -8.91 -2.70
N TYR A 149 -8.82 -9.65 -1.82
CA TYR A 149 -8.20 -10.20 -0.61
C TYR A 149 -7.55 -11.57 -0.88
N GLY A 150 -6.67 -11.97 0.03
CA GLY A 150 -6.00 -13.28 0.00
C GLY A 150 -4.57 -13.24 -0.54
N LEU A 151 -3.97 -14.42 -0.67
CA LEU A 151 -2.55 -14.61 -1.01
C LEU A 151 -2.31 -15.09 -2.43
N GLU A 152 -3.37 -15.20 -3.24
CA GLU A 152 -3.29 -15.69 -4.62
C GLU A 152 -3.17 -14.54 -5.62
N GLY A 153 -2.89 -14.89 -6.88
CA GLY A 153 -2.88 -13.95 -8.00
C GLY A 153 -1.91 -12.79 -7.79
N GLN A 154 -2.43 -11.56 -7.89
CA GLN A 154 -1.63 -10.36 -7.87
C GLN A 154 -0.97 -10.09 -6.50
N ASN A 155 -1.65 -10.44 -5.41
CA ASN A 155 -1.16 -10.19 -4.06
C ASN A 155 0.11 -10.99 -3.74
N ALA A 156 0.22 -12.22 -4.25
CA ALA A 156 1.43 -13.02 -4.11
C ALA A 156 2.67 -12.27 -4.62
N LYS A 157 2.57 -11.73 -5.84
CA LYS A 157 3.65 -10.97 -6.48
C LYS A 157 3.98 -9.70 -5.72
N THR A 158 2.98 -8.96 -5.26
CA THR A 158 3.17 -7.75 -4.46
C THR A 158 3.89 -8.06 -3.14
N LEU A 159 3.46 -9.11 -2.42
CA LEU A 159 4.07 -9.54 -1.17
C LEU A 159 5.52 -10.03 -1.36
N GLU A 160 5.78 -10.85 -2.37
CA GLU A 160 7.14 -11.29 -2.71
C GLU A 160 8.06 -10.11 -3.04
N THR A 161 7.53 -9.11 -3.75
CA THR A 161 8.28 -7.90 -4.12
C THR A 161 8.65 -7.08 -2.89
N VAL A 162 7.70 -6.78 -2.00
CA VAL A 162 8.00 -5.99 -0.79
C VAL A 162 8.90 -6.74 0.18
N ILE A 163 8.76 -8.06 0.33
CA ILE A 163 9.70 -8.90 1.09
C ILE A 163 11.11 -8.82 0.49
N GLY A 164 11.20 -8.84 -0.85
CA GLY A 164 12.45 -8.65 -1.57
C GLY A 164 13.12 -7.31 -1.24
N TYR A 165 12.37 -6.21 -1.25
CA TYR A 165 12.86 -4.88 -0.90
C TYR A 165 13.24 -4.77 0.56
N ALA A 166 12.40 -5.25 1.48
CA ALA A 166 12.68 -5.23 2.91
C ALA A 166 14.00 -5.96 3.24
N HIS A 167 14.25 -7.09 2.59
CA HIS A 167 15.51 -7.82 2.75
C HIS A 167 16.70 -7.06 2.14
N GLN A 168 16.55 -6.51 0.93
CA GLN A 168 17.62 -5.74 0.27
C GLN A 168 18.00 -4.48 1.05
N GLN A 169 17.04 -3.88 1.75
CA GLN A 169 17.23 -2.66 2.55
C GLN A 169 17.62 -2.94 4.00
N GLY A 170 17.77 -4.21 4.40
CA GLY A 170 18.20 -4.58 5.74
C GLY A 170 17.14 -4.39 6.83
N LEU A 171 15.86 -4.35 6.46
CA LEU A 171 14.72 -4.34 7.40
C LEU A 171 14.39 -5.74 7.94
N ILE A 172 14.72 -6.79 7.18
CA ILE A 172 14.59 -8.18 7.61
C ILE A 172 15.88 -8.94 7.30
N ASP A 173 16.31 -9.80 8.23
CA ASP A 173 17.57 -10.56 8.12
C ASP A 173 17.51 -11.71 7.09
N ARG A 174 16.31 -12.17 6.74
CA ARG A 174 16.08 -13.21 5.73
C ARG A 174 14.80 -12.95 4.96
N LYS A 175 14.70 -13.49 3.75
CA LYS A 175 13.42 -13.56 3.03
C LYS A 175 12.49 -14.57 3.73
N VAL A 176 11.33 -14.10 4.14
CA VAL A 176 10.20 -14.91 4.61
C VAL A 176 9.28 -15.21 3.43
N THR A 177 8.53 -16.31 3.44
CA THR A 177 7.48 -16.54 2.45
C THR A 177 6.15 -15.94 2.93
N PRO A 178 5.23 -15.54 2.03
CA PRO A 178 3.89 -15.14 2.43
C PRO A 178 3.17 -16.20 3.28
N SER A 179 3.38 -17.49 3.01
CA SER A 179 2.80 -18.58 3.80
C SER A 179 3.38 -18.74 5.21
N GLU A 180 4.57 -18.20 5.49
CA GLU A 180 5.08 -18.10 6.87
C GLU A 180 4.41 -16.97 7.65
N LEU A 181 3.94 -15.93 6.96
CA LEU A 181 3.38 -14.72 7.58
C LEU A 181 1.86 -14.77 7.73
N PHE A 182 1.17 -15.43 6.81
CA PHE A 182 -0.29 -15.38 6.69
C PHE A 182 -0.89 -16.78 6.78
N LEU A 183 -2.06 -16.86 7.41
CA LEU A 183 -2.86 -18.08 7.45
C LEU A 183 -3.44 -18.39 6.08
N ASP A 184 -3.45 -19.67 5.71
CA ASP A 184 -4.15 -20.13 4.52
C ASP A 184 -5.66 -20.15 4.77
N ILE A 185 -6.37 -19.32 3.99
CA ILE A 185 -7.82 -19.15 4.03
C ILE A 185 -8.54 -19.98 2.95
N SER A 186 -7.81 -20.74 2.12
CA SER A 186 -8.37 -21.56 1.03
C SER A 186 -9.10 -22.82 1.51
N GLN A 187 -8.91 -23.22 2.78
CA GLN A 187 -9.58 -24.37 3.42
C GLN A 187 -11.11 -24.18 3.57
N GLY A 188 -11.64 -22.98 3.32
CA GLY A 188 -13.07 -22.67 3.34
C GLY A 188 -13.83 -22.89 2.02
N ARG A 189 -13.34 -23.73 1.09
CA ARG A 189 -14.04 -23.95 -0.19
C ARG A 189 -15.47 -24.47 0.03
N LYS A 190 -16.43 -23.66 -0.43
CA LYS A 190 -17.86 -23.94 -0.51
C LYS A 190 -18.12 -25.32 -1.15
N ARG A 191 -18.70 -26.27 -0.39
CA ARG A 191 -19.31 -27.48 -0.95
C ARG A 191 -20.82 -27.45 -0.66
N GLY A 192 -21.59 -26.82 -1.55
CA GLY A 192 -23.03 -26.58 -1.40
C GLY A 192 -23.37 -25.31 -0.60
N ASP A 193 -24.62 -25.19 -0.11
CA ASP A 193 -25.13 -24.00 0.60
C ASP A 193 -24.80 -23.95 2.11
N LYS A 194 -23.87 -24.77 2.60
CA LYS A 194 -23.49 -24.77 4.03
C LYS A 194 -21.98 -24.76 4.20
N HIS A 195 -21.48 -23.77 4.95
CA HIS A 195 -20.14 -23.77 5.52
C HIS A 195 -20.12 -24.76 6.68
N ARG A 196 -19.19 -25.73 6.64
CA ARG A 196 -18.82 -26.53 7.81
C ARG A 196 -17.32 -26.40 8.00
N VAL A 197 -16.95 -26.06 9.22
CA VAL A 197 -15.58 -26.09 9.77
C VAL A 197 -15.12 -27.54 9.85
#